data_AF-A0A7W7JZ76-F1
#
_entry.id   AF-A0A7W7JZ76-F1
#
_cell.length_a   1.000
_cell.length_b   1.000
_cell.length_c   1.000
_cell.angle_alpha   90.00
_cell.angle_beta   90.00
_cell.angle_gamma   90.00
#
_symmetry.space_group_name_H-M   'P 1'
#
loop_
_entity.id
_entity.type
_entity.pdbx_description
1 polymer ?
#
loop_
_entity_poly.entity_id
_entity_poly.type
_entity_poly.pdbx_seq_one_letter_code
_entity_poly.pdbx_strand_id
1 'polypeptide(L)'
;MARAWRGLVGALLLLGALVPASLARMQEMEQPSDRPDFSGITSKAAANRLVREGRLVKIHIFPKELGGPNDPRNFVYIPPAVEEARQLVIGTLRRFTEEDLIDKLDVQAEYKGTSIIPSRIHYTATHSRGGPPFEAVVEVW
;
A
#
# COMPACT_ATOMS: atom_id res chain seq x y z
N MET A 1 -46.10 33.83 45.92
CA MET A 1 -46.60 34.41 44.66
C MET A 1 -46.35 33.41 43.54
N ALA A 2 -47.40 32.81 42.98
CA ALA A 2 -47.31 31.84 41.89
C ALA A 2 -48.38 32.17 40.84
N ARG A 3 -47.97 32.29 39.58
CA ARG A 3 -48.79 32.31 38.37
C ARG A 3 -47.99 31.46 37.36
N ALA A 4 -48.28 30.18 37.22
CA ALA A 4 -49.33 29.58 36.38
C ALA A 4 -49.07 29.76 34.88
N TRP A 5 -48.80 28.66 34.18
CA TRP A 5 -49.47 28.38 32.91
C TRP A 5 -49.54 26.88 32.63
N ARG A 6 -50.75 26.43 32.30
CA ARG A 6 -51.11 25.11 31.76
C ARG A 6 -50.61 24.97 30.32
N GLY A 7 -50.15 23.78 29.96
CA GLY A 7 -49.97 23.32 28.58
C GLY A 7 -50.02 21.80 28.55
N LEU A 8 -51.10 21.27 28.00
CA LEU A 8 -51.46 19.86 27.93
C LEU A 8 -51.07 19.30 26.54
N VAL A 9 -51.01 17.97 26.46
CA VAL A 9 -51.10 17.10 25.28
C VAL A 9 -49.78 16.74 24.58
N GLY A 10 -49.55 15.42 24.48
CA GLY A 10 -48.64 14.82 23.53
C GLY A 10 -48.24 13.39 23.88
N ALA A 11 -49.21 12.48 24.01
CA ALA A 11 -48.95 11.04 24.09
C ALA A 11 -48.51 10.50 22.71
N LEU A 12 -47.51 9.63 22.66
CA LEU A 12 -47.52 8.49 21.74
C LEU A 12 -46.54 7.40 22.19
N LEU A 13 -47.09 6.20 22.35
CA LEU A 13 -46.41 4.90 22.52
C LEU A 13 -45.60 4.53 21.26
N LEU A 14 -44.65 3.59 21.41
CA LEU A 14 -44.42 2.38 20.57
C LEU A 14 -43.06 1.77 20.98
N LEU A 15 -43.01 0.63 21.69
CA LEU A 15 -42.89 -0.73 21.16
C LEU A 15 -41.67 -0.99 20.24
N GLY A 16 -40.69 -1.71 20.80
CA GLY A 16 -40.00 -2.85 20.16
C GLY A 16 -38.99 -2.59 19.04
N ALA A 17 -37.75 -3.04 19.24
CA ALA A 17 -37.10 -3.91 18.26
C ALA A 17 -35.91 -4.63 18.90
N LEU A 18 -36.06 -5.95 19.00
CA LEU A 18 -34.95 -6.90 18.91
C LEU A 18 -34.06 -6.44 17.74
N VAL A 19 -32.80 -6.08 18.00
CA VAL A 19 -31.86 -5.80 16.91
C VAL A 19 -31.71 -7.11 16.14
N PRO A 20 -32.15 -7.21 14.88
CA PRO A 20 -31.98 -8.44 14.14
C PRO A 20 -30.49 -8.70 13.96
N ALA A 21 -30.05 -9.95 14.15
CA ALA A 21 -28.69 -10.45 13.88
C ALA A 21 -28.22 -10.23 12.41
N SER A 22 -29.04 -9.58 11.60
CA SER A 22 -28.73 -9.07 10.27
C SER A 22 -27.75 -7.89 10.26
N LEU A 23 -27.65 -7.11 11.34
CA LEU A 23 -26.70 -5.98 11.39
C LEU A 23 -25.26 -6.41 11.72
N ALA A 24 -25.06 -7.62 12.26
CA ALA A 24 -23.73 -8.21 12.43
C ALA A 24 -23.17 -8.83 11.13
N ARG A 25 -24.00 -8.97 10.09
CA ARG A 25 -23.62 -9.51 8.77
C ARG A 25 -23.23 -8.43 7.75
N MET A 26 -23.32 -7.16 8.14
CA MET A 26 -22.97 -6.01 7.31
C MET A 26 -21.71 -5.36 7.88
N GLN A 27 -20.52 -5.90 7.57
CA GLN A 27 -19.23 -5.20 7.48
C GLN A 27 -17.99 -6.09 7.63
N GLU A 28 -18.14 -7.41 7.66
CA GLU A 28 -17.13 -8.27 7.05
C GLU A 28 -17.45 -8.35 5.56
N MET A 29 -17.39 -7.19 4.90
CA MET A 29 -17.15 -7.17 3.47
C MET A 29 -15.76 -7.79 3.33
N GLU A 30 -15.70 -9.09 3.06
CA GLU A 30 -14.56 -9.66 2.35
C GLU A 30 -14.31 -8.70 1.19
N GLN A 31 -13.28 -7.84 1.32
CA GLN A 31 -12.82 -7.12 0.16
C GLN A 31 -12.47 -8.23 -0.83
N PRO A 32 -13.12 -8.30 -2.01
CA PRO A 32 -12.57 -9.11 -3.06
C PRO A 32 -11.13 -8.64 -3.18
N SER A 33 -10.17 -9.55 -3.02
CA SER A 33 -8.78 -9.26 -3.29
C SER A 33 -8.66 -9.05 -4.79
N ASP A 34 -9.13 -7.89 -5.28
CA ASP A 34 -9.07 -7.46 -6.67
C ASP A 34 -7.64 -7.06 -7.06
N ARG A 35 -6.66 -7.46 -6.22
CA ARG A 35 -5.25 -7.36 -6.51
C ARG A 35 -4.94 -8.30 -7.67
N PRO A 36 -4.37 -7.80 -8.77
CA PRO A 36 -4.09 -8.64 -9.92
C PRO A 36 -3.12 -9.76 -9.55
N ASP A 37 -3.44 -11.00 -9.91
CA ASP A 37 -2.54 -12.14 -9.73
C ASP A 37 -1.49 -12.18 -10.85
N PHE A 38 -0.21 -12.12 -10.49
CA PHE A 38 0.92 -12.21 -11.42
C PHE A 38 1.74 -13.49 -11.24
N SER A 39 1.23 -14.50 -10.55
CA SER A 39 1.91 -15.79 -10.30
C SER A 39 2.36 -16.48 -11.60
N GLY A 40 1.56 -16.38 -12.66
CA GLY A 40 1.86 -16.98 -13.97
C GLY A 40 2.88 -16.23 -14.83
N ILE A 41 3.41 -15.08 -14.38
CA ILE A 41 4.34 -14.27 -15.17
C ILE A 41 5.78 -14.66 -14.86
N THR A 42 6.29 -15.65 -15.59
CA THR A 42 7.59 -16.30 -15.30
C THR A 42 8.71 -15.90 -16.27
N SER A 43 8.43 -15.03 -17.24
CA SER A 43 9.41 -14.64 -18.28
C SER A 43 9.39 -13.16 -18.60
N LYS A 44 10.56 -12.61 -18.98
CA LYS A 44 10.69 -11.21 -19.42
C LYS A 44 9.82 -10.90 -20.64
N ALA A 45 9.65 -11.87 -21.54
CA ALA A 45 8.79 -11.70 -22.71
C ALA A 45 7.31 -11.49 -22.31
N ALA A 46 6.82 -12.27 -21.33
CA ALA A 46 5.47 -12.11 -20.79
C ALA A 46 5.32 -10.76 -20.06
N ALA A 47 6.27 -10.39 -19.21
CA ALA A 47 6.25 -9.11 -18.51
C ALA A 47 6.28 -7.92 -19.48
N ASN A 48 7.16 -7.95 -20.49
CA ASN A 48 7.24 -6.89 -21.50
C ASN A 48 5.98 -6.77 -22.37
N ARG A 49 5.23 -7.87 -22.56
CA ARG A 49 3.91 -7.79 -23.20
C ARG A 49 2.94 -7.00 -22.32
N LEU A 50 2.88 -7.31 -21.03
CA LEU A 50 2.05 -6.56 -20.07
C LEU A 50 2.48 -5.08 -19.93
N VAL A 51 3.77 -4.78 -20.09
CA VAL A 51 4.26 -3.40 -20.16
C VAL A 51 3.69 -2.65 -21.37
N ARG A 52 3.69 -3.28 -22.54
CA ARG A 52 3.08 -2.69 -23.75
C ARG A 52 1.57 -2.51 -23.64
N GLU A 53 0.91 -3.37 -22.87
CA GLU A 53 -0.52 -3.27 -22.54
C GLU A 53 -0.81 -2.23 -21.44
N GLY A 54 0.21 -1.59 -20.85
CA GLY A 54 0.05 -0.64 -19.76
C GLY A 54 -0.31 -1.27 -18.40
N ARG A 55 -0.26 -2.60 -18.29
CA ARG A 55 -0.60 -3.34 -17.06
C ARG A 55 0.57 -3.48 -16.09
N LEU A 56 1.79 -3.35 -16.60
CA LEU A 56 3.02 -3.28 -15.81
C LEU A 56 3.86 -2.09 -16.28
N VAL A 57 4.75 -1.64 -15.41
CA VAL A 57 5.83 -0.71 -15.72
C VAL A 57 7.15 -1.35 -15.33
N LYS A 58 8.21 -0.99 -16.05
CA LYS A 58 9.57 -1.41 -15.73
C LYS A 58 10.24 -0.30 -14.92
N ILE A 59 10.68 -0.63 -13.71
CA ILE A 59 11.23 0.35 -12.75
C ILE A 59 12.60 -0.08 -12.26
N HIS A 60 13.37 0.87 -11.71
CA HIS A 60 14.61 0.54 -11.00
C HIS A 60 14.26 0.23 -9.54
N ILE A 61 14.50 -0.99 -9.05
CA ILE A 61 14.10 -1.39 -7.70
C ILE A 61 14.80 -0.51 -6.65
N PHE A 62 16.11 -0.32 -6.82
CA PHE A 62 16.88 0.69 -6.13
C PHE A 62 16.79 2.02 -6.91
N PRO A 63 16.24 3.09 -6.32
CA PRO A 63 16.04 4.39 -6.99
C PRO A 63 17.36 5.00 -7.46
N LYS A 64 17.40 5.50 -8.71
CA LYS A 64 18.61 6.09 -9.30
C LYS A 64 19.02 7.37 -8.59
N GLU A 65 18.04 8.16 -8.21
CA GLU A 65 18.15 9.40 -7.44
C GLU A 65 18.77 9.19 -6.04
N LEU A 66 18.79 7.94 -5.54
CA LEU A 66 19.43 7.57 -4.27
C LEU A 66 20.75 6.79 -4.48
N GLY A 67 21.31 6.81 -5.69
CA GLY A 67 22.56 6.12 -6.03
C GLY A 67 22.38 4.70 -6.57
N GLY A 68 21.17 4.33 -6.99
CA GLY A 68 20.91 3.02 -7.58
C GLY A 68 21.74 2.75 -8.84
N PRO A 69 22.30 1.53 -8.99
CA PRO A 69 23.19 1.22 -10.10
C PRO A 69 22.42 1.22 -11.43
N ASN A 70 23.10 1.65 -12.49
CA ASN A 70 22.60 1.53 -13.86
C ASN A 70 22.89 0.13 -14.43
N ASP A 71 22.35 -0.90 -13.77
CA ASP A 71 22.57 -2.32 -14.10
C ASP A 71 21.24 -2.99 -14.48
N PRO A 72 21.21 -3.88 -15.49
CA PRO A 72 20.01 -4.66 -15.86
C PRO A 72 19.34 -5.43 -14.70
N ARG A 73 20.09 -5.80 -13.66
CA ARG A 73 19.63 -6.49 -12.45
C ARG A 73 18.90 -5.55 -11.49
N ASN A 74 19.09 -4.24 -11.62
CA ASN A 74 18.34 -3.25 -10.85
C ASN A 74 16.93 -3.02 -11.41
N PHE A 75 16.51 -3.75 -12.45
CA PHE A 75 15.17 -3.60 -13.01
C PHE A 75 14.21 -4.68 -12.54
N VAL A 76 13.00 -4.26 -12.15
CA VAL A 76 11.86 -5.14 -11.90
C VAL A 76 10.62 -4.60 -12.62
N TYR A 77 9.54 -5.38 -12.60
CA TYR A 77 8.26 -4.99 -13.18
C TYR A 77 7.21 -4.93 -12.08
N ILE A 78 6.40 -3.87 -12.04
CA ILE A 78 5.31 -3.71 -11.07
C ILE A 78 4.09 -3.07 -11.74
N PRO A 79 2.88 -3.15 -11.17
CA PRO A 79 1.72 -2.41 -11.65
C PRO A 79 1.92 -0.89 -11.57
N PRO A 80 1.34 -0.10 -12.50
CA PRO A 80 1.43 1.37 -12.47
C PRO A 80 0.99 1.99 -11.13
N ALA A 81 -0.14 1.54 -10.58
CA ALA A 81 -0.65 2.05 -9.31
C ALA A 81 0.31 1.79 -8.12
N VAL A 82 1.08 0.70 -8.18
CA VAL A 82 2.09 0.37 -7.17
C VAL A 82 3.31 1.29 -7.32
N GLU A 83 3.70 1.64 -8.56
CA GLU A 83 4.76 2.62 -8.79
C GLU A 83 4.40 4.00 -8.24
N GLU A 84 3.16 4.45 -8.39
CA GLU A 84 2.70 5.72 -7.82
C GLU A 84 2.85 5.75 -6.29
N ALA A 85 2.43 4.68 -5.61
CA ALA A 85 2.62 4.55 -4.16
C ALA A 85 4.10 4.48 -3.76
N ARG A 86 4.91 3.74 -4.54
CA ARG A 86 6.36 3.63 -4.34
C ARG A 86 7.06 4.98 -4.47
N GLN A 87 6.63 5.86 -5.38
CA GLN A 87 7.21 7.19 -5.53
C GLN A 87 7.06 8.07 -4.27
N LEU A 88 6.02 7.85 -3.45
CA LEU A 88 5.89 8.52 -2.15
C LEU A 88 6.94 8.04 -1.14
N VAL A 89 7.23 6.74 -1.13
CA VAL A 89 8.30 6.16 -0.31
C VAL A 89 9.65 6.73 -0.72
N ILE A 90 9.92 6.80 -2.03
CA ILE A 90 11.17 7.37 -2.55
C ILE A 90 11.30 8.85 -2.21
N GLY A 91 10.22 9.63 -2.33
CA GLY A 91 10.22 11.04 -1.92
C GLY A 91 10.58 11.22 -0.45
N THR A 92 10.10 10.32 0.42
CA THR A 92 10.44 10.31 1.85
C THR A 92 11.91 9.96 2.06
N LEU A 93 12.41 8.91 1.41
CA LEU A 93 13.82 8.50 1.49
C LEU A 93 14.75 9.62 1.01
N ARG A 94 14.42 10.27 -0.11
CA ARG A 94 15.19 11.40 -0.63
C ARG A 94 15.29 12.53 0.38
N ARG A 95 14.17 12.93 0.99
CA ARG A 95 14.18 13.95 2.05
C ARG A 95 15.07 13.51 3.23
N PHE A 96 14.97 12.26 3.66
CA PHE A 96 15.82 11.76 4.75
C PHE A 96 17.31 11.74 4.41
N THR A 97 17.67 11.48 3.15
CA THR A 97 19.05 11.62 2.68
C THR A 97 19.50 13.08 2.67
N GLU A 98 18.65 14.00 2.21
CA GLU A 98 18.95 15.45 2.20
C GLU A 98 19.12 16.03 3.61
N GLU A 99 18.38 15.51 4.58
CA GLU A 99 18.43 15.91 5.99
C GLU A 99 19.50 15.16 6.82
N ASP A 100 20.35 14.33 6.19
CA ASP A 100 21.38 13.52 6.85
C ASP A 100 20.82 12.58 7.94
N LEU A 101 19.57 12.12 7.75
CA LEU A 101 18.87 11.17 8.63
C LEU A 101 19.13 9.72 8.26
N ILE A 102 19.50 9.44 7.01
CA ILE A 102 19.92 8.12 6.52
C ILE A 102 21.13 8.26 5.60
N ASP A 103 22.02 7.28 5.60
CA ASP A 103 23.18 7.18 4.70
C ASP A 103 23.36 5.80 4.07
N LYS A 104 22.49 4.85 4.43
CA LYS A 104 22.44 3.49 3.91
C LYS A 104 21.01 3.13 3.55
N LEU A 105 20.84 2.52 2.38
CA LEU A 105 19.57 1.98 1.92
C LEU A 105 19.79 0.55 1.45
N ASP A 106 18.99 -0.37 1.96
CA ASP A 106 18.85 -1.73 1.46
C ASP A 106 17.45 -1.90 0.85
N VAL A 107 17.38 -2.58 -0.30
CA VAL A 107 16.12 -2.81 -1.00
C VAL A 107 16.03 -4.27 -1.41
N GLN A 108 15.01 -4.96 -0.91
CA GLN A 108 14.79 -6.38 -1.15
C GLN A 108 13.42 -6.62 -1.78
N ALA A 109 13.38 -7.44 -2.83
CA ALA A 109 12.13 -7.90 -3.42
C ALA A 109 11.83 -9.34 -2.99
N GLU A 110 10.59 -9.57 -2.57
CA GLU A 110 10.05 -10.91 -2.34
C GLU A 110 9.26 -11.35 -3.57
N TYR A 111 9.38 -12.62 -3.93
CA TYR A 111 8.70 -13.22 -5.07
C TYR A 111 7.88 -14.43 -4.63
N LYS A 112 6.73 -14.63 -5.27
CA LYS A 112 5.86 -15.80 -5.06
C LYS A 112 6.06 -16.83 -6.18
N GLY A 113 6.40 -18.06 -5.80
CA GLY A 113 6.56 -19.17 -6.74
C GLY A 113 7.63 -18.91 -7.78
N THR A 114 7.28 -19.04 -9.05
CA THR A 114 8.18 -18.84 -10.20
C THR A 114 7.98 -17.49 -10.89
N SER A 115 7.14 -16.61 -10.31
CA SER A 115 6.89 -15.29 -10.89
C SER A 115 8.13 -14.41 -10.85
N ILE A 116 8.38 -13.69 -11.94
CA ILE A 116 9.40 -12.65 -12.01
C ILE A 116 8.87 -11.27 -11.60
N ILE A 117 7.60 -11.20 -11.19
CA ILE A 117 6.96 -10.00 -10.66
C ILE A 117 7.05 -10.10 -9.13
N PRO A 118 7.73 -9.17 -8.45
CA PRO A 118 7.79 -9.20 -7.00
C PRO A 118 6.38 -9.10 -6.43
N SER A 119 6.10 -9.84 -5.37
CA SER A 119 4.87 -9.67 -4.60
C SER A 119 4.97 -8.52 -3.61
N ARG A 120 6.20 -8.21 -3.18
CA ARG A 120 6.49 -7.17 -2.18
C ARG A 120 7.88 -6.60 -2.39
N ILE A 121 8.07 -5.33 -2.05
CA ILE A 121 9.37 -4.67 -2.00
C ILE A 121 9.56 -4.07 -0.61
N HIS A 122 10.68 -4.40 0.03
CA HIS A 122 11.10 -3.86 1.32
C HIS A 122 12.16 -2.79 1.10
N TYR A 123 11.96 -1.65 1.75
CA TYR A 123 12.94 -0.58 1.86
C TYR A 123 13.36 -0.49 3.31
N THR A 124 14.64 -0.68 3.59
CA THR A 124 15.23 -0.51 4.92
C THR A 124 16.33 0.53 4.83
N ALA A 125 16.14 1.67 5.49
CA ALA A 125 17.11 2.74 5.51
C ALA A 125 17.66 2.95 6.93
N THR A 126 18.96 3.18 7.03
CA THR A 126 19.68 3.35 8.29
C THR A 126 20.69 4.47 8.19
N HIS A 127 21.24 4.87 9.34
CA HIS A 127 22.31 5.83 9.44
C HIS A 127 23.53 5.18 10.12
N SER A 128 24.75 5.40 9.61
CA SER A 128 26.00 4.83 10.15
C SER A 128 26.27 5.20 11.61
N ARG A 129 25.90 6.41 12.02
CA ARG A 129 25.91 6.90 13.41
C ARG A 129 24.89 6.21 14.35
N GLY A 130 24.04 5.33 13.85
CA GLY A 130 22.98 4.67 14.61
C GLY A 130 21.66 5.45 14.63
N GLY A 131 20.66 4.90 15.32
CA GLY A 131 19.27 5.39 15.32
C GLY A 131 18.29 4.30 14.88
N PRO A 132 16.97 4.53 15.04
CA PRO A 132 15.97 3.59 14.56
C PRO A 132 16.00 3.52 13.02
N PRO A 133 15.85 2.33 12.42
CA PRO A 133 15.73 2.21 10.98
C PRO A 133 14.40 2.83 10.50
N PHE A 134 14.41 3.35 9.29
CA PHE A 134 13.18 3.58 8.54
C PHE A 134 12.87 2.35 7.71
N GLU A 135 11.66 1.83 7.86
CA GLU A 135 11.19 0.66 7.12
C GLU A 135 9.91 1.02 6.36
N ALA A 136 9.86 0.65 5.09
CA ALA A 136 8.67 0.75 4.26
C ALA A 136 8.48 -0.50 3.43
N VAL A 137 7.23 -0.94 3.32
CA VAL A 137 6.85 -2.10 2.54
C VAL A 137 5.87 -1.66 1.45
N VAL A 138 6.21 -1.97 0.21
CA VAL A 138 5.34 -1.78 -0.93
C VAL A 138 4.77 -3.14 -1.33
N GLU A 139 3.49 -3.35 -1.04
CA GLU A 139 2.75 -4.52 -1.51
C GLU A 139 2.45 -4.36 -3.01
N VAL A 140 2.78 -5.40 -3.78
CA VAL A 140 2.61 -5.38 -5.24
C VAL A 140 1.36 -6.17 -5.64
N TRP A 141 1.23 -7.41 -5.15
CA TRP A 141 0.08 -8.28 -5.39
C TRP A 141 -0.04 -9.44 -4.39
#